data_AF-A0A1M5BV25-F1
#
_entry.id   AF-A0A1M5BV25-F1
#
_cell.length_a   1.000
_cell.length_b   1.000
_cell.length_c   1.000
_cell.angle_alpha   90.00
_cell.angle_beta   90.00
_cell.angle_gamma   90.00
#
_symmetry.space_group_name_H-M   'P 1'
#
loop_
_entity.id
_entity.type
_entity.pdbx_description
1 polymer ?
#
loop_
_entity_poly.entity_id
_entity_poly.type
_entity_poly.pdbx_seq_one_letter_code
_entity_poly.pdbx_strand_id
1 'polypeptide(L)'
;MAREQSVATEDAVRQVLGDDARLHEEQVDALRELGRRDTLVVLAAGAGKTAIYAIAGRSLPGPTVVVSPTLSLQRDQVESLRAAGLAAACANSRMSAGDHAAAFAGFRRHELEFLLLAPEQLARRDVVDELRAARPSLFVVDEAHCVSEWGHDFRPDYLALTGVIEELGRPRVLALTATASQSVREEIVDRLGMREPAVVVRDVDRPNIHLAVQLHGKDAKDDAVVADVLDRTGSGIVYVATRRHADELAEALRSAGEDAAAYHGTLRRQERDEVQDAFMGDALRVVVATNAFGMGVDKPDVRFVLHADPPPSVDAYYQEIGRAGRDGAAATAVLHHGPRDFGLARYLSSGGDPSPDQFAALVRELRRSGPSARGPLGERLGLSRHALGRIVPPLVRAGAVREVARRRLAAVDTDTPVGRLAEAAAESLRRRHELQRSRVETMRRYAETTDCRRRVLLEMLGEVRDEPCGRCDNCDRGRAHERRDGEPRPGTRVRHQEWGSGTVQTVEDDIVVVLFDDSGYRTLSLPVVRDRRLLSTED
;
A
#
# COMPACT_ATOMS: atom_id res chain seq x y z
N MET A 1 12.37 -18.60 31.39
CA MET A 1 12.32 -19.50 30.23
C MET A 1 11.83 -18.85 28.92
N ALA A 2 11.37 -17.58 28.89
CA ALA A 2 10.86 -16.92 27.67
C ALA A 2 11.88 -16.08 26.86
N ARG A 3 13.16 -16.01 27.30
CA ARG A 3 14.23 -15.22 26.65
C ARG A 3 15.04 -16.00 25.61
N GLU A 4 14.91 -17.33 25.52
CA GLU A 4 15.87 -18.18 24.78
C GLU A 4 15.58 -18.35 23.27
N GLN A 5 14.60 -17.66 22.69
CA GLN A 5 14.23 -17.86 21.27
C GLN A 5 13.93 -16.58 20.47
N SER A 6 14.33 -15.41 20.96
CA SER A 6 14.28 -14.18 20.15
C SER A 6 15.48 -14.11 19.22
N VAL A 7 15.30 -13.60 18.00
CA VAL A 7 16.46 -13.26 17.15
C VAL A 7 17.25 -12.09 17.73
N ALA A 8 16.67 -11.29 18.62
CA ALA A 8 17.30 -10.12 19.20
C ALA A 8 18.38 -10.50 20.23
N THR A 9 19.64 -10.17 19.92
CA THR A 9 20.73 -10.20 20.91
C THR A 9 20.71 -8.93 21.76
N GLU A 10 21.05 -9.02 23.06
CA GLU A 10 21.10 -7.85 23.95
C GLU A 10 22.05 -6.77 23.40
N ASP A 11 23.17 -7.18 22.79
CA ASP A 11 24.13 -6.28 22.15
C ASP A 11 23.54 -5.57 20.93
N ALA A 12 22.80 -6.27 20.06
CA ALA A 12 22.15 -5.64 18.91
C ALA A 12 21.07 -4.65 19.33
N VAL A 13 20.31 -4.96 20.40
CA VAL A 13 19.29 -4.05 20.94
C VAL A 13 19.94 -2.77 21.46
N ARG A 14 21.01 -2.88 22.26
CA ARG A 14 21.74 -1.71 22.78
C ARG A 14 22.37 -0.87 21.68
N GLN A 15 22.95 -1.51 20.67
CA GLN A 15 23.56 -0.80 19.55
C GLN A 15 22.52 -0.02 18.73
N VAL A 16 21.37 -0.61 18.45
CA VAL A 16 20.34 0.00 17.59
C VAL A 16 19.51 1.05 18.33
N LEU A 17 19.17 0.81 19.59
CA LEU A 17 18.25 1.67 20.35
C LEU A 17 18.92 2.53 21.42
N GLY A 18 20.17 2.24 21.77
CA GLY A 18 20.90 2.84 22.89
C GLY A 18 20.84 1.99 24.17
N ASP A 19 21.73 2.28 25.12
CA ASP A 19 21.98 1.44 26.30
C ASP A 19 20.78 1.29 27.25
N ASP A 20 19.92 2.30 27.33
CA ASP A 20 18.74 2.32 28.22
C ASP A 20 17.41 2.00 27.52
N ALA A 21 17.43 1.85 26.20
CA ALA A 21 16.21 1.68 25.43
C ALA A 21 15.69 0.23 25.50
N ARG A 22 14.36 0.11 25.55
CA ARG A 22 13.66 -1.18 25.58
C ARG A 22 12.84 -1.35 24.33
N LEU A 23 12.78 -2.59 23.87
CA LEU A 23 11.86 -2.98 22.80
C LEU A 23 10.41 -2.82 23.28
N HIS A 24 9.57 -2.30 22.41
CA HIS A 24 8.12 -2.36 22.58
C HIS A 24 7.63 -3.81 22.40
N GLU A 25 6.46 -4.12 22.93
CA GLU A 25 5.92 -5.51 22.94
C GLU A 25 5.77 -6.06 21.52
N GLU A 26 5.29 -5.24 20.60
CA GLU A 26 5.14 -5.56 19.19
C GLU A 26 6.48 -5.84 18.48
N GLN A 27 7.55 -5.15 18.88
CA GLN A 27 8.89 -5.38 18.34
C GLN A 27 9.46 -6.69 18.89
N VAL A 28 9.20 -7.00 20.17
CA VAL A 28 9.59 -8.28 20.79
C VAL A 28 8.91 -9.45 20.09
N ASP A 29 7.61 -9.36 19.84
CA ASP A 29 6.84 -10.39 19.14
C ASP A 29 7.35 -10.59 17.71
N ALA A 30 7.57 -9.50 16.96
CA ALA A 30 8.13 -9.56 15.62
C ALA A 30 9.52 -10.23 15.60
N LEU A 31 10.42 -9.85 16.49
CA LEU A 31 11.77 -10.40 16.60
C LEU A 31 11.78 -11.87 17.07
N ARG A 32 10.82 -12.27 17.90
CA ARG A 32 10.64 -13.67 18.31
C ARG A 32 10.23 -14.55 17.14
N GLU A 33 9.20 -14.13 16.39
CA GLU A 33 8.71 -14.91 15.25
C GLU A 33 9.72 -14.97 14.11
N LEU A 34 10.42 -13.86 13.85
CA LEU A 34 11.44 -13.78 12.81
C LEU A 34 12.64 -14.69 13.07
N GLY A 35 12.91 -15.06 14.33
CA GLY A 35 13.90 -16.07 14.68
C GLY A 35 13.53 -17.49 14.20
N ARG A 36 12.25 -17.77 13.95
CA ARG A 36 11.74 -19.12 13.67
C ARG A 36 11.27 -19.31 12.22
N ARG A 37 10.53 -18.35 11.68
CA ARG A 37 9.91 -18.40 10.35
C ARG A 37 9.89 -17.04 9.66
N ASP A 38 9.53 -17.02 8.37
CA ASP A 38 9.23 -15.76 7.66
C ASP A 38 8.20 -14.95 8.46
N THR A 39 8.25 -13.63 8.41
CA THR A 39 7.37 -12.79 9.24
C THR A 39 6.86 -11.60 8.46
N LEU A 40 5.54 -11.41 8.46
CA LEU A 40 4.87 -10.18 8.03
C LEU A 40 4.53 -9.35 9.25
N VAL A 41 4.99 -8.11 9.28
CA VAL A 41 4.82 -7.17 10.38
C VAL A 41 4.03 -5.95 9.89
N VAL A 42 2.88 -5.71 10.52
CA VAL A 42 1.99 -4.57 10.26
C VAL A 42 1.88 -3.74 11.53
N LEU A 43 2.55 -2.59 11.54
CA LEU A 43 2.62 -1.67 12.69
C LEU A 43 2.37 -0.23 12.25
N ALA A 44 1.89 0.66 13.11
CA ALA A 44 1.76 2.08 12.76
C ALA A 44 3.05 2.70 12.18
N ALA A 45 2.90 3.76 11.39
CA ALA A 45 4.04 4.60 11.01
C ALA A 45 4.69 5.19 12.27
N GLY A 46 6.02 5.15 12.36
CA GLY A 46 6.76 5.61 13.54
C GLY A 46 6.98 4.54 14.63
N ALA A 47 6.35 3.36 14.56
CA ALA A 47 6.51 2.28 15.54
C ALA A 47 7.89 1.57 15.52
N GLY A 48 8.89 2.16 14.87
CA GLY A 48 10.26 1.63 14.85
C GLY A 48 10.46 0.37 13.98
N LYS A 49 9.77 0.24 12.85
CA LYS A 49 9.97 -0.88 11.89
C LYS A 49 11.43 -1.05 11.45
N THR A 50 12.15 0.06 11.26
CA THR A 50 13.58 0.05 10.97
C THR A 50 14.39 -0.66 12.05
N ALA A 51 14.04 -0.49 13.33
CA ALA A 51 14.72 -1.16 14.42
C ALA A 51 14.55 -2.68 14.36
N ILE A 52 13.38 -3.18 13.92
CA ILE A 52 13.11 -4.63 13.81
C ILE A 52 14.12 -5.28 12.85
N TYR A 53 14.26 -4.76 11.63
CA TYR A 53 15.20 -5.35 10.69
C TYR A 53 16.66 -5.02 10.99
N ALA A 54 16.95 -3.87 11.62
CA ALA A 54 18.31 -3.54 12.06
C ALA A 54 18.81 -4.54 13.11
N ILE A 55 17.99 -4.82 14.12
CA ILE A 55 18.32 -5.78 15.20
C ILE A 55 18.41 -7.20 14.65
N ALA A 56 17.45 -7.60 13.80
CA ALA A 56 17.44 -8.93 13.20
C ALA A 56 18.63 -9.15 12.26
N GLY A 57 18.91 -8.18 11.38
CA GLY A 57 20.01 -8.24 10.42
C GLY A 57 21.37 -8.29 11.11
N ARG A 58 21.53 -7.60 12.24
CA ARG A 58 22.74 -7.68 13.08
C ARG A 58 22.91 -9.03 13.77
N SER A 59 21.80 -9.68 14.11
CA SER A 59 21.81 -10.92 14.91
C SER A 59 21.86 -12.19 14.07
N LEU A 60 21.51 -12.12 12.78
CA LEU A 60 21.56 -13.26 11.85
C LEU A 60 22.94 -13.40 11.19
N PRO A 61 23.43 -14.63 10.94
CA PRO A 61 24.74 -14.86 10.35
C PRO A 61 24.71 -14.59 8.84
N GLY A 62 25.04 -13.36 8.45
CA GLY A 62 25.17 -12.93 7.06
C GLY A 62 24.56 -11.54 6.83
N PRO A 63 24.83 -10.92 5.67
CA PRO A 63 24.36 -9.57 5.42
C PRO A 63 22.86 -9.53 5.06
N THR A 64 22.26 -8.36 5.17
CA THR A 64 20.83 -8.11 4.97
C THR A 64 20.59 -7.33 3.68
N VAL A 65 19.69 -7.82 2.84
CA VAL A 65 19.15 -7.07 1.70
C VAL A 65 17.85 -6.40 2.13
N VAL A 66 17.70 -5.11 1.84
CA VAL A 66 16.46 -4.37 2.12
C VAL A 66 15.92 -3.78 0.82
N VAL A 67 14.71 -4.16 0.46
CA VAL A 67 13.97 -3.61 -0.69
C VAL A 67 13.06 -2.49 -0.18
N SER A 68 13.25 -1.29 -0.71
CA SER A 68 12.51 -0.09 -0.30
C SER A 68 12.08 0.73 -1.54
N PRO A 69 10.84 1.26 -1.57
CA PRO A 69 10.20 1.73 -2.81
C PRO A 69 10.74 3.03 -3.38
N THR A 70 11.34 3.91 -2.56
CA THR A 70 11.78 5.24 -3.00
C THR A 70 13.22 5.54 -2.60
N LEU A 71 13.91 6.31 -3.45
CA LEU A 71 15.28 6.73 -3.21
C LEU A 71 15.43 7.66 -2.01
N SER A 72 14.41 8.47 -1.72
CA SER A 72 14.37 9.32 -0.52
C SER A 72 14.32 8.46 0.73
N LEU A 73 13.39 7.51 0.79
CA LEU A 73 13.25 6.60 1.93
C LEU A 73 14.53 5.77 2.14
N GLN A 74 15.12 5.24 1.07
CA GLN A 74 16.39 4.53 1.16
C GLN A 74 17.51 5.37 1.77
N ARG A 75 17.59 6.66 1.42
CA ARG A 75 18.61 7.55 1.99
C ARG A 75 18.38 7.73 3.48
N ASP A 76 17.16 8.06 3.88
CA ASP A 76 16.82 8.33 5.27
C ASP A 76 17.02 7.07 6.14
N GLN A 77 16.74 5.88 5.58
CA GLN A 77 17.01 4.58 6.21
C GLN A 77 18.51 4.29 6.35
N VAL A 78 19.32 4.55 5.33
CA VAL A 78 20.79 4.41 5.41
C VAL A 78 21.36 5.35 6.46
N GLU A 79 20.89 6.60 6.52
CA GLU A 79 21.32 7.57 7.52
C GLU A 79 20.97 7.10 8.94
N SER A 80 19.75 6.61 9.15
CA SER A 80 19.30 6.03 10.42
C SER A 80 20.16 4.82 10.86
N LEU A 81 20.42 3.87 9.95
CA LEU A 81 21.27 2.70 10.23
C LEU A 81 22.71 3.10 10.57
N ARG A 82 23.28 4.06 9.84
CA ARG A 82 24.64 4.56 10.10
C ARG A 82 24.73 5.32 11.42
N ALA A 83 23.69 6.06 11.78
CA ALA A 83 23.61 6.74 13.08
C ALA A 83 23.60 5.73 14.25
N ALA A 84 23.01 4.54 14.05
CA ALA A 84 23.09 3.41 14.96
C ALA A 84 24.43 2.63 14.90
N GLY A 85 25.42 3.11 14.14
CA GLY A 85 26.74 2.48 14.00
C GLY A 85 26.74 1.21 13.15
N LEU A 86 25.72 0.98 12.32
CA LEU A 86 25.64 -0.18 11.43
C LEU A 86 26.20 0.14 10.05
N ALA A 87 26.89 -0.83 9.45
CA ALA A 87 27.47 -0.67 8.12
C ALA A 87 26.40 -0.80 7.02
N ALA A 88 25.84 0.33 6.58
CA ALA A 88 24.77 0.37 5.58
C ALA A 88 25.15 1.18 4.32
N ALA A 89 24.67 0.74 3.17
CA ALA A 89 24.73 1.48 1.91
C ALA A 89 23.45 1.27 1.09
N CYS A 90 23.18 2.20 0.17
CA CYS A 90 22.20 1.98 -0.89
C CYS A 90 22.93 1.60 -2.19
N ALA A 91 22.22 0.92 -3.09
CA ALA A 91 22.65 0.72 -4.48
C ALA A 91 21.50 1.15 -5.40
N ASN A 92 21.66 2.33 -5.99
CA ASN A 92 20.64 2.92 -6.85
C ASN A 92 21.23 3.53 -8.12
N SER A 93 20.34 3.85 -9.06
CA SER A 93 20.70 4.38 -10.38
C SER A 93 21.33 5.78 -10.36
N ARG A 94 21.35 6.48 -9.22
CA ARG A 94 21.99 7.80 -9.07
C ARG A 94 23.46 7.72 -8.66
N MET A 95 23.94 6.54 -8.28
CA MET A 95 25.33 6.36 -7.84
C MET A 95 26.30 6.30 -9.02
N SER A 96 27.53 6.72 -8.79
CA SER A 96 28.60 6.50 -9.76
C SER A 96 28.85 5.00 -9.93
N ALA A 97 29.37 4.58 -11.09
CA ALA A 97 29.72 3.19 -11.32
C ALA A 97 30.75 2.67 -10.29
N GLY A 98 31.64 3.54 -9.83
CA GLY A 98 32.63 3.23 -8.79
C GLY A 98 31.98 2.97 -7.43
N ASP A 99 31.10 3.87 -6.98
CA ASP A 99 30.41 3.71 -5.68
C ASP A 99 29.51 2.47 -5.69
N HIS A 100 28.83 2.22 -6.81
CA HIS A 100 28.02 1.03 -6.98
C HIS A 100 28.87 -0.24 -6.87
N ALA A 101 29.99 -0.32 -7.58
CA ALA A 101 30.90 -1.47 -7.49
C ALA A 101 31.50 -1.65 -6.08
N ALA A 102 31.83 -0.56 -5.39
CA ALA A 102 32.33 -0.58 -4.02
C ALA A 102 31.28 -1.11 -3.04
N ALA A 103 30.01 -0.69 -3.17
CA ALA A 103 28.92 -1.18 -2.34
C ALA A 103 28.72 -2.70 -2.49
N PHE A 104 28.65 -3.22 -3.71
CA PHE A 104 28.52 -4.67 -3.92
C PHE A 104 29.77 -5.44 -3.46
N ALA A 105 30.97 -4.88 -3.64
CA ALA A 105 32.19 -5.51 -3.15
C ALA A 105 32.23 -5.60 -1.61
N GLY A 106 31.89 -4.53 -0.91
CA GLY A 106 31.78 -4.51 0.54
C GLY A 106 30.69 -5.46 1.05
N PHE A 107 29.54 -5.52 0.35
CA PHE A 107 28.46 -6.45 0.67
C PHE A 107 28.88 -7.92 0.50
N ARG A 108 29.58 -8.27 -0.59
CA ARG A 108 30.11 -9.63 -0.80
C ARG A 108 31.13 -10.04 0.27
N ARG A 109 31.92 -9.11 0.77
CA ARG A 109 32.94 -9.34 1.82
C ARG A 109 32.37 -9.30 3.23
N HIS A 110 31.06 -9.03 3.36
CA HIS A 110 30.38 -8.84 4.65
C HIS A 110 30.95 -7.66 5.45
N GLU A 111 31.58 -6.69 4.76
CA GLU A 111 31.98 -5.40 5.32
C GLU A 111 30.77 -4.45 5.46
N LEU A 112 29.73 -4.67 4.63
CA LEU A 112 28.43 -4.05 4.77
C LEU A 112 27.43 -5.06 5.35
N GLU A 113 26.73 -4.64 6.40
CA GLU A 113 25.66 -5.40 7.06
C GLU A 113 24.33 -5.21 6.34
N PHE A 114 24.08 -4.04 5.76
CA PHE A 114 22.83 -3.70 5.08
C PHE A 114 23.07 -3.12 3.69
N LEU A 115 22.39 -3.68 2.69
CA LEU A 115 22.32 -3.11 1.34
C LEU A 115 20.87 -2.81 0.95
N LEU A 116 20.57 -1.53 0.78
CA LEU A 116 19.26 -1.04 0.39
C LEU A 116 19.16 -0.90 -1.13
N LEU A 117 18.08 -1.43 -1.71
CA LEU A 117 17.85 -1.46 -3.15
C LEU A 117 16.43 -1.06 -3.49
N ALA A 118 16.26 -0.43 -4.65
CA ALA A 118 14.96 -0.26 -5.27
C ALA A 118 14.57 -1.55 -6.01
N PRO A 119 13.27 -1.93 -6.09
CA PRO A 119 12.83 -3.17 -6.72
C PRO A 119 13.27 -3.28 -8.18
N GLU A 120 13.35 -2.18 -8.93
CA GLU A 120 13.81 -2.17 -10.32
C GLU A 120 15.27 -2.60 -10.49
N GLN A 121 16.12 -2.49 -9.45
CA GLN A 121 17.49 -3.01 -9.50
C GLN A 121 17.51 -4.53 -9.51
N LEU A 122 16.54 -5.17 -8.86
CA LEU A 122 16.45 -6.62 -8.77
C LEU A 122 15.97 -7.29 -10.07
N ALA A 123 15.52 -6.50 -11.05
CA ALA A 123 15.28 -6.98 -12.42
C ALA A 123 16.58 -7.22 -13.21
N ARG A 124 17.73 -6.75 -12.72
CA ARG A 124 19.02 -6.85 -13.41
C ARG A 124 19.78 -8.11 -12.96
N ARG A 125 20.15 -8.97 -13.92
CA ARG A 125 20.86 -10.23 -13.64
C ARG A 125 22.20 -10.03 -12.94
N ASP A 126 22.96 -9.03 -13.37
CA ASP A 126 24.24 -8.68 -12.74
C ASP A 126 24.08 -8.29 -11.26
N VAL A 127 22.99 -7.60 -10.90
CA VAL A 127 22.70 -7.28 -9.49
C VAL A 127 22.34 -8.54 -8.70
N VAL A 128 21.47 -9.39 -9.25
CA VAL A 128 21.05 -10.63 -8.57
C VAL A 128 22.22 -11.59 -8.36
N ASP A 129 23.12 -11.72 -9.34
CA ASP A 129 24.33 -12.54 -9.23
C ASP A 129 25.26 -12.05 -8.10
N GLU A 130 25.41 -10.73 -7.96
CA GLU A 130 26.23 -10.12 -6.91
C GLU A 130 25.63 -10.33 -5.52
N LEU A 131 24.30 -10.19 -5.39
CA LEU A 131 23.59 -10.49 -4.15
C LEU A 131 23.70 -11.97 -3.79
N ARG A 132 23.57 -12.87 -4.77
CA ARG A 132 23.68 -14.32 -4.57
C ARG A 132 25.08 -14.69 -4.08
N ALA A 133 26.12 -14.07 -4.62
CA ALA A 133 27.49 -14.28 -4.17
C ALA A 133 27.71 -13.87 -2.70
N ALA A 134 26.99 -12.84 -2.23
CA ALA A 134 27.07 -12.38 -0.84
C ALA A 134 26.36 -13.29 0.16
N ARG A 135 25.46 -14.19 -0.28
CA ARG A 135 24.69 -15.13 0.55
C ARG A 135 23.98 -14.43 1.72
N PRO A 136 23.02 -13.52 1.44
CA PRO A 136 22.30 -12.81 2.49
C PRO A 136 21.54 -13.80 3.39
N SER A 137 21.44 -13.47 4.66
CA SER A 137 20.72 -14.27 5.66
C SER A 137 19.27 -13.80 5.83
N LEU A 138 19.04 -12.51 5.57
CA LEU A 138 17.76 -11.82 5.72
C LEU A 138 17.44 -11.01 4.45
N PHE A 139 16.21 -11.15 3.98
CA PHE A 139 15.65 -10.38 2.87
C PHE A 139 14.43 -9.60 3.38
N VAL A 140 14.58 -8.29 3.45
CA VAL A 140 13.58 -7.37 3.99
C VAL A 140 12.85 -6.72 2.82
N VAL A 141 11.53 -6.71 2.87
CA VAL A 141 10.67 -5.94 1.98
C VAL A 141 9.96 -4.90 2.83
N ASP A 142 10.46 -3.67 2.78
CA ASP A 142 9.82 -2.54 3.43
C ASP A 142 8.76 -1.92 2.52
N GLU A 143 7.73 -1.34 3.14
CA GLU A 143 6.48 -0.95 2.48
C GLU A 143 5.92 -2.09 1.61
N ALA A 144 5.83 -3.28 2.20
CA ALA A 144 5.45 -4.52 1.51
C ALA A 144 4.09 -4.45 0.81
N HIS A 145 3.21 -3.53 1.21
CA HIS A 145 1.96 -3.24 0.48
C HIS A 145 2.20 -2.88 -1.00
N CYS A 146 3.37 -2.39 -1.39
CA CYS A 146 3.73 -2.14 -2.81
C CYS A 146 3.75 -3.41 -3.66
N VAL A 147 3.95 -4.58 -3.05
CA VAL A 147 3.86 -5.88 -3.73
C VAL A 147 2.42 -6.17 -4.13
N SER A 148 1.47 -5.74 -3.31
CA SER A 148 0.06 -6.09 -3.41
C SER A 148 -0.63 -5.21 -4.46
N GLU A 149 -1.35 -5.83 -5.40
CA GLU A 149 -2.27 -5.06 -6.23
C GLU A 149 -3.39 -4.46 -5.38
N TRP A 150 -3.77 -5.09 -4.26
CA TRP A 150 -4.64 -4.58 -3.19
C TRP A 150 -4.08 -3.34 -2.47
N GLY A 151 -2.77 -3.21 -2.40
CA GLY A 151 -2.08 -2.02 -1.91
C GLY A 151 -2.37 -0.78 -2.75
N HIS A 152 -2.24 0.38 -2.10
CA HIS A 152 -2.50 1.70 -2.69
C HIS A 152 -1.34 2.23 -3.55
N ASP A 153 -0.14 1.65 -3.42
CA ASP A 153 1.09 2.01 -4.14
C ASP A 153 1.70 0.83 -4.92
N PHE A 154 0.87 0.01 -5.59
CA PHE A 154 1.34 -1.15 -6.35
C PHE A 154 2.44 -0.81 -7.37
N ARG A 155 3.54 -1.57 -7.34
CA ARG A 155 4.65 -1.45 -8.29
C ARG A 155 4.94 -2.78 -9.00
N PRO A 156 4.86 -2.85 -10.34
CA PRO A 156 5.11 -4.08 -11.09
C PRO A 156 6.47 -4.72 -10.83
N ASP A 157 7.50 -3.92 -10.53
CA ASP A 157 8.85 -4.42 -10.25
C ASP A 157 8.90 -5.34 -9.02
N TYR A 158 7.98 -5.19 -8.07
CA TYR A 158 7.88 -6.07 -6.90
C TYR A 158 7.41 -7.50 -7.26
N LEU A 159 6.79 -7.72 -8.43
CA LEU A 159 6.37 -9.06 -8.86
C LEU A 159 7.57 -9.99 -9.11
N ALA A 160 8.77 -9.45 -9.33
CA ALA A 160 9.97 -10.23 -9.55
C ALA A 160 10.58 -10.79 -8.24
N LEU A 161 10.15 -10.28 -7.07
CA LEU A 161 10.85 -10.54 -5.81
C LEU A 161 10.84 -12.02 -5.41
N THR A 162 9.75 -12.77 -5.62
CA THR A 162 9.73 -14.21 -5.31
C THR A 162 10.81 -14.97 -6.07
N GLY A 163 10.97 -14.68 -7.36
CA GLY A 163 12.02 -15.31 -8.17
C GLY A 163 13.42 -14.97 -7.65
N VAL A 164 13.63 -13.73 -7.24
CA VAL A 164 14.90 -13.28 -6.65
C VAL A 164 15.15 -13.97 -5.31
N ILE A 165 14.17 -14.05 -4.41
CA ILE A 165 14.28 -14.73 -3.11
C ILE A 165 14.70 -16.19 -3.31
N GLU A 166 14.11 -16.89 -4.29
CA GLU A 166 14.51 -18.25 -4.67
C GLU A 166 15.95 -18.33 -5.19
N GLU A 167 16.33 -17.42 -6.11
CA GLU A 167 17.69 -17.37 -6.69
C GLU A 167 18.78 -17.08 -5.64
N LEU A 168 18.47 -16.31 -4.59
CA LEU A 168 19.36 -16.02 -3.48
C LEU A 168 19.52 -17.19 -2.48
N GLY A 169 18.85 -18.32 -2.72
CA GLY A 169 18.91 -19.48 -1.83
C GLY A 169 17.93 -19.41 -0.65
N ARG A 170 16.85 -18.62 -0.79
CA ARG A 170 15.79 -18.42 0.20
C ARG A 170 16.28 -17.95 1.59
N PRO A 171 16.86 -16.74 1.66
CA PRO A 171 17.04 -16.05 2.94
C PRO A 171 15.72 -15.95 3.71
N ARG A 172 15.81 -15.74 5.03
CA ARG A 172 14.64 -15.43 5.87
C ARG A 172 13.93 -14.19 5.33
N VAL A 173 12.62 -14.25 5.12
CA VAL A 173 11.86 -13.11 4.58
C VAL A 173 11.17 -12.34 5.70
N LEU A 174 11.41 -11.04 5.74
CA LEU A 174 10.71 -10.09 6.60
C LEU A 174 9.98 -9.07 5.74
N ALA A 175 8.65 -9.04 5.82
CA ALA A 175 7.82 -8.03 5.16
C ALA A 175 7.32 -7.03 6.19
N LEU A 176 7.46 -5.73 5.93
CA LEU A 176 7.07 -4.65 6.84
C LEU A 176 6.15 -3.69 6.11
N THR A 177 5.04 -3.28 6.74
CA THR A 177 4.15 -2.25 6.18
C THR A 177 3.43 -1.50 7.29
N ALA A 178 3.01 -0.26 7.01
CA ALA A 178 2.15 0.51 7.91
C ALA A 178 0.70 0.06 7.91
N THR A 179 0.25 -0.37 6.74
CA THR A 179 -1.14 -0.70 6.50
C THR A 179 -1.20 -1.96 5.66
N ALA A 180 -2.04 -2.88 6.09
CA ALA A 180 -2.46 -4.01 5.28
C ALA A 180 -3.75 -4.58 5.85
N SER A 181 -4.86 -4.31 5.17
CA SER A 181 -6.08 -5.10 5.33
C SER A 181 -5.82 -6.59 5.09
N GLN A 182 -6.75 -7.45 5.51
CA GLN A 182 -6.57 -8.90 5.41
C GLN A 182 -6.20 -9.37 3.99
N SER A 183 -6.91 -8.88 2.97
CA SER A 183 -6.63 -9.23 1.58
C SER A 183 -5.25 -8.76 1.11
N VAL A 184 -4.80 -7.58 1.58
CA VAL A 184 -3.44 -7.08 1.31
C VAL A 184 -2.40 -8.00 1.97
N ARG A 185 -2.63 -8.45 3.20
CA ARG A 185 -1.71 -9.37 3.91
C ARG A 185 -1.56 -10.70 3.18
N GLU A 186 -2.67 -11.30 2.78
CA GLU A 186 -2.69 -12.56 2.03
C GLU A 186 -1.93 -12.42 0.70
N GLU A 187 -2.13 -11.31 -0.01
CA GLU A 187 -1.43 -11.05 -1.26
C GLU A 187 0.07 -10.79 -1.06
N ILE A 188 0.48 -10.10 0.02
CA ILE A 188 1.90 -9.94 0.36
C ILE A 188 2.55 -11.30 0.59
N VAL A 189 1.91 -12.16 1.39
CA VAL A 189 2.41 -13.51 1.71
C VAL A 189 2.57 -14.36 0.44
N ASP A 190 1.54 -14.40 -0.39
CA ASP A 190 1.54 -15.15 -1.65
C ASP A 190 2.60 -14.61 -2.63
N ARG A 191 2.61 -13.29 -2.86
CA ARG A 191 3.49 -12.67 -3.85
C ARG A 191 4.95 -12.54 -3.46
N LEU A 192 5.28 -12.69 -2.18
CA LEU A 192 6.66 -12.83 -1.71
C LEU A 192 7.06 -14.30 -1.55
N GLY A 193 6.14 -15.25 -1.77
CA GLY A 193 6.38 -16.68 -1.61
C GLY A 193 6.80 -17.07 -0.19
N MET A 194 6.25 -16.37 0.82
CA MET A 194 6.59 -16.57 2.22
C MET A 194 6.11 -17.95 2.70
N ARG A 195 6.95 -18.69 3.42
CA ARG A 195 6.62 -20.05 3.89
C ARG A 195 6.16 -20.03 5.33
N GLU A 196 4.92 -20.45 5.56
CA GLU A 196 4.28 -20.51 6.88
C GLU A 196 4.57 -19.26 7.74
N PRO A 197 4.36 -18.04 7.21
CA PRO A 197 4.82 -16.85 7.89
C PRO A 197 4.02 -16.58 9.16
N ALA A 198 4.69 -16.03 10.17
CA ALA A 198 3.99 -15.36 11.24
C ALA A 198 3.43 -14.02 10.73
N VAL A 199 2.20 -13.68 11.13
CA VAL A 199 1.58 -12.38 10.84
C VAL A 199 1.40 -11.63 12.16
N VAL A 200 2.20 -10.59 12.35
CA VAL A 200 2.18 -9.74 13.54
C VAL A 200 1.49 -8.43 13.20
N VAL A 201 0.27 -8.24 13.69
CA VAL A 201 -0.52 -7.00 13.54
C VAL A 201 -0.70 -6.38 14.93
N ARG A 202 -0.14 -5.20 15.15
CA ARG A 202 -0.22 -4.49 16.45
C ARG A 202 -0.25 -2.98 16.24
N ASP A 203 -0.94 -2.31 17.18
CA ASP A 203 -0.91 -0.86 17.40
C ASP A 203 -0.90 -0.08 16.08
N VAL A 204 -1.91 -0.32 15.24
CA VAL A 204 -2.06 0.53 14.05
C VAL A 204 -2.70 1.86 14.43
N ASP A 205 -3.45 1.93 15.55
CA ASP A 205 -4.27 3.06 15.98
C ASP A 205 -3.52 4.40 16.10
N ARG A 206 -4.23 5.48 15.80
CA ARG A 206 -3.76 6.88 15.87
C ARG A 206 -4.74 7.72 16.67
N PRO A 207 -4.81 7.56 18.00
CA PRO A 207 -5.85 8.16 18.84
C PRO A 207 -5.75 9.70 18.87
N ASN A 208 -4.62 10.27 18.46
CA ASN A 208 -4.44 11.72 18.35
C ASN A 208 -5.20 12.35 17.17
N ILE A 209 -5.66 11.54 16.21
CA ILE A 209 -6.41 12.01 15.04
C ILE A 209 -7.92 11.97 15.34
N HIS A 210 -8.65 13.04 15.06
CA HIS A 210 -10.12 13.01 15.03
C HIS A 210 -10.60 12.63 13.63
N LEU A 211 -11.54 11.68 13.53
CA LEU A 211 -12.05 11.19 12.24
C LEU A 211 -13.46 11.72 11.97
N ALA A 212 -13.67 12.31 10.80
CA ALA A 212 -14.99 12.78 10.37
C ALA A 212 -15.27 12.49 8.89
N VAL A 213 -16.55 12.37 8.55
CA VAL A 213 -17.01 12.36 7.15
C VAL A 213 -18.14 13.35 6.99
N GLN A 214 -18.12 14.10 5.90
CA GLN A 214 -19.13 15.08 5.53
C GLN A 214 -19.72 14.75 4.16
N LEU A 215 -21.05 14.56 4.14
CA LEU A 215 -21.82 14.34 2.93
C LEU A 215 -22.27 15.69 2.36
N HIS A 216 -21.97 15.93 1.10
CA HIS A 216 -22.28 17.18 0.41
C HIS A 216 -23.28 16.98 -0.72
N GLY A 217 -24.10 18.01 -0.95
CA GLY A 217 -24.95 18.11 -2.13
C GLY A 217 -24.13 18.29 -3.41
N LYS A 218 -24.81 18.18 -4.56
CA LYS A 218 -24.18 18.43 -5.85
C LYS A 218 -23.71 19.89 -5.92
N ASP A 219 -22.49 20.10 -6.42
CA ASP A 219 -21.89 21.42 -6.71
C ASP A 219 -21.49 22.27 -5.47
N ALA A 220 -21.69 21.79 -4.24
CA ALA A 220 -21.29 22.51 -3.01
C ALA A 220 -20.02 21.96 -2.33
N LYS A 221 -19.47 20.84 -2.82
CA LYS A 221 -18.41 20.09 -2.14
C LYS A 221 -17.09 20.86 -2.08
N ASP A 222 -16.65 21.43 -3.20
CA ASP A 222 -15.35 22.12 -3.26
C ASP A 222 -15.37 23.41 -2.43
N ASP A 223 -16.46 24.17 -2.47
CA ASP A 223 -16.66 25.35 -1.61
C ASP A 223 -16.62 24.97 -0.12
N ALA A 224 -17.23 23.83 0.24
CA ALA A 224 -17.19 23.32 1.62
C ALA A 224 -15.78 22.86 2.04
N VAL A 225 -15.00 22.28 1.13
CA VAL A 225 -13.60 21.93 1.39
C VAL A 225 -12.76 23.19 1.58
N VAL A 226 -12.94 24.21 0.75
CA VAL A 226 -12.26 25.51 0.91
C VAL A 226 -12.60 26.11 2.27
N ALA A 227 -13.88 26.16 2.64
CA ALA A 227 -14.30 26.66 3.95
C ALA A 227 -13.68 25.85 5.11
N ASP A 228 -13.64 24.52 5.01
CA ASP A 228 -13.02 23.66 6.04
C ASP A 228 -11.50 23.88 6.15
N VAL A 229 -10.81 24.21 5.05
CA VAL A 229 -9.39 24.61 5.11
C VAL A 229 -9.20 25.96 5.80
N LEU A 230 -10.07 26.94 5.52
CA LEU A 230 -10.01 28.29 6.10
C LEU A 230 -10.30 28.28 7.60
N ASP A 231 -11.19 27.39 8.06
CA ASP A 231 -11.55 27.23 9.48
C ASP A 231 -10.46 26.52 10.31
N ARG A 232 -9.40 26.02 9.66
CA ARG A 232 -8.34 25.22 10.30
C ARG A 232 -7.01 25.96 10.37
N THR A 233 -6.35 25.81 11.52
CA THR A 233 -5.00 26.33 11.76
C THR A 233 -3.92 25.28 11.55
N GLY A 234 -2.70 25.75 11.24
CA GLY A 234 -1.53 24.91 11.01
C GLY A 234 -1.49 24.30 9.61
N SER A 235 -0.47 23.48 9.36
CA SER A 235 -0.21 22.91 8.04
C SER A 235 -1.15 21.75 7.74
N GLY A 236 -1.56 21.63 6.48
CA GLY A 236 -2.52 20.62 6.07
C GLY A 236 -2.33 20.08 4.67
N ILE A 237 -2.91 18.91 4.42
CA ILE A 237 -2.89 18.23 3.13
C ILE A 237 -4.33 18.03 2.67
N VAL A 238 -4.62 18.35 1.41
CA VAL A 238 -5.93 18.12 0.79
C VAL A 238 -5.80 17.13 -0.36
N TYR A 239 -6.34 15.93 -0.21
CA TYR A 239 -6.31 14.87 -1.21
C TYR A 239 -7.47 14.97 -2.21
N VAL A 240 -7.13 14.84 -3.49
CA VAL A 240 -8.05 14.84 -4.64
C VAL A 240 -7.73 13.66 -5.58
N ALA A 241 -8.74 13.20 -6.33
CA ALA A 241 -8.59 12.03 -7.20
C ALA A 241 -7.87 12.34 -8.53
N THR A 242 -7.93 13.60 -8.99
CA THR A 242 -7.42 13.98 -10.32
C THR A 242 -6.48 15.16 -10.27
N ARG A 243 -5.53 15.19 -11.22
CA ARG A 243 -4.56 16.29 -11.37
C ARG A 243 -5.24 17.63 -11.61
N ARG A 244 -6.24 17.63 -12.49
CA ARG A 244 -7.03 18.82 -12.81
C ARG A 244 -7.70 19.39 -11.56
N HIS A 245 -8.29 18.53 -10.72
CA HIS A 245 -8.91 18.96 -9.47
C HIS A 245 -7.88 19.48 -8.47
N ALA A 246 -6.65 18.95 -8.46
CA ALA A 246 -5.57 19.48 -7.63
C ALA A 246 -5.22 20.92 -8.01
N ASP A 247 -5.08 21.17 -9.32
CA ASP A 247 -4.82 22.51 -9.86
C ASP A 247 -5.98 23.48 -9.55
N GLU A 248 -7.22 23.06 -9.84
CA GLU A 248 -8.44 23.85 -9.63
C GLU A 248 -8.64 24.23 -8.15
N LEU A 249 -8.51 23.26 -7.24
CA LEU A 249 -8.74 23.48 -5.81
C LEU A 249 -7.59 24.27 -5.16
N ALA A 250 -6.34 24.07 -5.59
CA ALA A 250 -5.22 24.89 -5.12
C ALA A 250 -5.38 26.36 -5.54
N GLU A 251 -5.90 26.62 -6.76
CA GLU A 251 -6.20 27.99 -7.20
C GLU A 251 -7.37 28.62 -6.42
N ALA A 252 -8.40 27.84 -6.11
CA ALA A 252 -9.51 28.30 -5.27
C ALA A 252 -9.03 28.70 -3.86
N LEU A 253 -8.16 27.90 -3.25
CA LEU A 253 -7.55 28.22 -1.95
C LEU A 253 -6.68 29.49 -2.01
N ARG A 254 -5.83 29.62 -3.03
CA ARG A 254 -5.04 30.85 -3.24
C ARG A 254 -5.92 32.08 -3.41
N SER A 255 -7.01 31.95 -4.17
CA SER A 255 -7.99 33.02 -4.37
C SER A 255 -8.71 33.42 -3.08
N ALA A 256 -8.82 32.49 -2.12
CA ALA A 256 -9.36 32.72 -0.78
C ALA A 256 -8.30 33.25 0.22
N GLY A 257 -7.07 33.49 -0.21
CA GLY A 257 -6.00 34.06 0.61
C GLY A 257 -5.08 33.04 1.29
N GLU A 258 -5.11 31.77 0.88
CA GLU A 258 -4.30 30.71 1.46
C GLU A 258 -2.99 30.44 0.72
N ASP A 259 -1.93 30.15 1.48
CA ASP A 259 -0.64 29.69 0.96
C ASP A 259 -0.74 28.21 0.56
N ALA A 260 -1.30 27.98 -0.63
CA ALA A 260 -1.62 26.66 -1.15
C ALA A 260 -0.98 26.37 -2.53
N ALA A 261 -0.45 25.15 -2.69
CA ALA A 261 0.08 24.68 -3.97
C ALA A 261 -0.44 23.28 -4.35
N ALA A 262 -0.52 23.01 -5.65
CA ALA A 262 -0.87 21.69 -6.17
C ALA A 262 0.36 20.77 -6.20
N TYR A 263 0.17 19.47 -5.94
CA TYR A 263 1.20 18.44 -6.05
C TYR A 263 0.67 17.19 -6.74
N HIS A 264 1.19 16.88 -7.94
CA HIS A 264 0.80 15.68 -8.68
C HIS A 264 1.88 15.20 -9.65
N GLY A 265 1.72 13.97 -10.16
CA GLY A 265 2.74 13.27 -10.95
C GLY A 265 3.10 13.87 -12.32
N THR A 266 2.43 14.92 -12.79
CA THR A 266 2.79 15.63 -14.04
C THR A 266 3.69 16.83 -13.83
N LEU A 267 3.80 17.34 -12.61
CA LEU A 267 4.77 18.37 -12.28
C LEU A 267 6.16 17.86 -12.59
N ARG A 268 7.03 18.75 -13.08
CA ARG A 268 8.44 18.42 -13.28
C ARG A 268 9.04 18.10 -11.92
N ARG A 269 10.10 17.31 -11.94
CA ARG A 269 10.78 16.90 -10.70
C ARG A 269 11.17 18.11 -9.85
N GLN A 270 11.75 19.13 -10.46
CA GLN A 270 12.16 20.35 -9.78
C GLN A 270 10.96 21.04 -9.09
N GLU A 271 9.84 21.20 -9.79
CA GLU A 271 8.62 21.82 -9.21
C GLU A 271 8.07 21.01 -8.03
N ARG A 272 8.12 19.67 -8.10
CA ARG A 272 7.73 18.82 -6.95
C ARG A 272 8.66 18.98 -5.77
N ASP A 273 9.97 19.00 -6.02
CA ASP A 273 10.98 19.18 -4.98
C ASP A 273 10.79 20.57 -4.31
N GLU A 274 10.53 21.62 -5.10
CA GLU A 274 10.23 22.98 -4.60
C GLU A 274 8.96 23.07 -3.74
N VAL A 275 7.83 22.49 -4.18
CA VAL A 275 6.58 22.46 -3.40
C VAL A 275 6.76 21.66 -2.11
N GLN A 276 7.45 20.51 -2.19
CA GLN A 276 7.72 19.70 -1.01
C GLN A 276 8.59 20.45 -0.01
N ASP A 277 9.71 21.04 -0.44
CA ASP A 277 10.61 21.78 0.44
C ASP A 277 9.90 23.00 1.07
N ALA A 278 9.07 23.71 0.31
CA ALA A 278 8.28 24.83 0.82
C ALA A 278 7.25 24.39 1.87
N PHE A 279 6.60 23.24 1.70
CA PHE A 279 5.69 22.69 2.70
C PHE A 279 6.41 22.18 3.95
N MET A 280 7.56 21.52 3.77
CA MET A 280 8.38 21.04 4.87
C MET A 280 8.95 22.21 5.72
N GLY A 281 9.30 23.31 5.06
CA GLY A 281 9.86 24.53 5.67
C GLY A 281 8.83 25.62 6.03
N ASP A 282 7.53 25.27 6.11
CA ASP A 282 6.44 26.17 6.53
C ASP A 282 6.18 27.40 5.64
N ALA A 283 6.76 27.44 4.44
CA ALA A 283 6.47 28.47 3.44
C ALA A 283 5.14 28.23 2.71
N LEU A 284 4.65 26.98 2.70
CA LEU A 284 3.30 26.62 2.28
C LEU A 284 2.54 26.06 3.47
N ARG A 285 1.34 26.59 3.74
CA ARG A 285 0.44 26.04 4.75
C ARG A 285 -0.26 24.80 4.24
N VAL A 286 -0.68 24.80 2.97
CA VAL A 286 -1.53 23.74 2.41
C VAL A 286 -0.95 23.17 1.13
N VAL A 287 -0.93 21.84 1.04
CA VAL A 287 -0.65 21.13 -0.23
C VAL A 287 -1.90 20.40 -0.68
N VAL A 288 -2.37 20.71 -1.90
CA VAL A 288 -3.45 19.99 -2.56
C VAL A 288 -2.85 18.92 -3.47
N ALA A 289 -3.10 17.65 -3.19
CA ALA A 289 -2.36 16.57 -3.82
C ALA A 289 -3.22 15.43 -4.34
N THR A 290 -2.74 14.76 -5.38
CA THR A 290 -3.15 13.37 -5.64
C THR A 290 -2.34 12.42 -4.75
N ASN A 291 -2.59 11.11 -4.85
CA ASN A 291 -1.77 10.06 -4.20
C ASN A 291 -0.24 10.12 -4.49
N ALA A 292 0.20 11.01 -5.40
CA ALA A 292 1.61 11.25 -5.67
C ALA A 292 2.34 11.90 -4.47
N PHE A 293 1.62 12.65 -3.62
CA PHE A 293 2.17 13.22 -2.39
C PHE A 293 2.07 12.20 -1.26
N GLY A 294 2.89 11.16 -1.39
CA GLY A 294 2.77 9.92 -0.65
C GLY A 294 4.05 9.55 0.10
N MET A 295 4.75 8.54 -0.40
CA MET A 295 5.99 8.03 0.20
C MET A 295 7.06 9.13 0.38
N GLY A 296 7.49 9.37 1.62
CA GLY A 296 8.60 10.28 1.95
C GLY A 296 8.22 11.69 2.42
N VAL A 297 6.92 12.00 2.58
CA VAL A 297 6.49 13.20 3.32
C VAL A 297 6.47 12.85 4.80
N ASP A 298 7.44 13.37 5.55
CA ASP A 298 7.59 13.17 7.00
C ASP A 298 7.61 14.51 7.75
N LYS A 299 6.54 15.30 7.57
CA LYS A 299 6.33 16.53 8.34
C LYS A 299 5.65 16.16 9.66
N PRO A 300 6.28 16.37 10.83
CA PRO A 300 5.75 15.90 12.12
C PRO A 300 4.44 16.60 12.51
N ASP A 301 4.27 17.83 12.08
CA ASP A 301 3.31 18.82 12.59
C ASP A 301 2.14 19.11 11.64
N VAL A 302 1.77 18.16 10.77
CA VAL A 302 0.55 18.27 9.94
C VAL A 302 -0.69 18.21 10.83
N ARG A 303 -1.49 19.27 10.86
CA ARG A 303 -2.67 19.41 11.75
C ARG A 303 -3.95 18.87 11.15
N PHE A 304 -4.07 18.83 9.83
CA PHE A 304 -5.24 18.25 9.19
C PHE A 304 -4.92 17.59 7.85
N VAL A 305 -5.69 16.55 7.56
CA VAL A 305 -5.74 15.89 6.25
C VAL A 305 -7.19 15.88 5.80
N LEU A 306 -7.49 16.56 4.70
CA LEU A 306 -8.83 16.55 4.11
C LEU A 306 -8.82 15.71 2.84
N HIS A 307 -9.90 15.00 2.59
CA HIS A 307 -10.15 14.31 1.34
C HIS A 307 -11.29 15.02 0.65
N ALA A 308 -10.99 15.81 -0.38
CA ALA A 308 -12.00 16.41 -1.24
C ALA A 308 -12.65 15.33 -2.12
N ASP A 309 -11.92 14.26 -2.43
CA ASP A 309 -12.44 13.06 -3.08
C ASP A 309 -12.13 11.81 -2.26
N PRO A 310 -13.04 10.82 -2.23
CA PRO A 310 -12.76 9.54 -1.60
C PRO A 310 -11.58 8.84 -2.27
N PRO A 311 -10.64 8.29 -1.46
CA PRO A 311 -9.56 7.46 -1.97
C PRO A 311 -10.09 6.13 -2.53
N PRO A 312 -9.29 5.43 -3.35
CA PRO A 312 -9.74 4.19 -4.02
C PRO A 312 -9.89 2.99 -3.08
N SER A 313 -9.38 3.07 -1.85
CA SER A 313 -9.47 2.01 -0.83
C SER A 313 -9.33 2.57 0.58
N VAL A 314 -9.71 1.76 1.57
CA VAL A 314 -9.51 2.06 2.99
C VAL A 314 -8.02 2.07 3.37
N ASP A 315 -7.20 1.20 2.75
CA ASP A 315 -5.75 1.20 2.97
C ASP A 315 -5.11 2.52 2.53
N ALA A 316 -5.53 3.07 1.38
CA ALA A 316 -5.10 4.37 0.89
C ALA A 316 -5.53 5.49 1.85
N TYR A 317 -6.81 5.48 2.25
CA TYR A 317 -7.35 6.42 3.23
C TYR A 317 -6.52 6.43 4.52
N TYR A 318 -6.23 5.25 5.08
CA TYR A 318 -5.48 5.13 6.32
C TYR A 318 -4.06 5.68 6.21
N GLN A 319 -3.37 5.35 5.12
CA GLN A 319 -2.00 5.82 4.89
C GLN A 319 -1.97 7.35 4.74
N GLU A 320 -2.95 7.92 4.04
CA GLU A 320 -3.09 9.35 3.80
C GLU A 320 -3.39 10.12 5.09
N ILE A 321 -4.39 9.69 5.89
CA ILE A 321 -4.71 10.34 7.17
C ILE A 321 -3.58 10.18 8.20
N GLY A 322 -2.80 9.10 8.12
CA GLY A 322 -1.67 8.82 9.03
C GLY A 322 -0.52 9.82 8.92
N ARG A 323 -0.55 10.72 7.93
CA ARG A 323 0.36 11.87 7.79
C ARG A 323 0.08 12.96 8.80
N ALA A 324 -1.14 13.03 9.33
CA ALA A 324 -1.53 13.98 10.34
C ALA A 324 -0.91 13.62 11.70
N GLY A 325 -0.49 14.64 12.46
CA GLY A 325 -0.11 14.56 13.88
C GLY A 325 0.93 13.50 14.21
N ARG A 326 2.01 13.40 13.42
CA ARG A 326 3.11 12.44 13.68
C ARG A 326 3.90 12.79 14.94
N ASP A 327 3.87 14.05 15.36
CA ASP A 327 4.31 14.54 16.67
C ASP A 327 3.43 14.09 17.85
N GLY A 328 2.33 13.35 17.59
CA GLY A 328 1.38 12.92 18.62
C GLY A 328 0.39 13.99 19.06
N ALA A 329 0.51 15.23 18.57
CA ALA A 329 -0.43 16.30 18.87
C ALA A 329 -1.79 16.06 18.18
N ALA A 330 -2.82 16.76 18.66
CA ALA A 330 -4.16 16.66 18.09
C ALA A 330 -4.15 17.05 16.61
N ALA A 331 -4.82 16.23 15.80
CA ALA A 331 -5.00 16.47 14.38
C ALA A 331 -6.38 15.99 13.92
N THR A 332 -6.80 16.37 12.72
CA THR A 332 -8.11 15.97 12.18
C THR A 332 -7.98 15.39 10.78
N ALA A 333 -8.75 14.35 10.50
CA ALA A 333 -8.96 13.82 9.17
C ALA A 333 -10.44 13.91 8.78
N VAL A 334 -10.75 14.60 7.68
CA VAL A 334 -12.12 14.76 7.18
C VAL A 334 -12.23 14.25 5.76
N LEU A 335 -13.18 13.34 5.52
CA LEU A 335 -13.56 12.93 4.18
C LEU A 335 -14.83 13.64 3.72
N HIS A 336 -14.69 14.46 2.67
CA HIS A 336 -15.81 15.07 1.97
C HIS A 336 -16.21 14.16 0.80
N HIS A 337 -17.49 13.82 0.71
CA HIS A 337 -17.99 13.08 -0.44
C HIS A 337 -19.38 13.53 -0.84
N GLY A 338 -19.70 13.39 -2.12
CA GLY A 338 -21.04 13.48 -2.67
C GLY A 338 -21.59 12.11 -3.10
N PRO A 339 -22.88 12.03 -3.44
CA PRO A 339 -23.53 10.77 -3.84
C PRO A 339 -22.94 10.07 -5.07
N ARG A 340 -22.17 10.79 -5.90
CA ARG A 340 -21.59 10.28 -7.17
C ARG A 340 -20.11 9.93 -7.07
N ASP A 341 -19.46 10.18 -5.93
CA ASP A 341 -18.01 10.04 -5.81
C ASP A 341 -17.52 8.60 -5.70
N PHE A 342 -18.42 7.67 -5.33
CA PHE A 342 -18.15 6.23 -5.35
C PHE A 342 -18.51 5.55 -6.69
N GLY A 343 -18.80 6.33 -7.73
CA GLY A 343 -19.15 5.80 -9.05
C GLY A 343 -17.97 5.08 -9.71
N LEU A 344 -18.17 3.83 -10.15
CA LEU A 344 -17.14 2.99 -10.78
C LEU A 344 -16.43 3.67 -11.96
N ALA A 345 -17.14 4.50 -12.73
CA ALA A 345 -16.59 5.25 -13.86
C ALA A 345 -15.53 6.31 -13.45
N ARG A 346 -15.51 6.73 -12.17
CA ARG A 346 -14.49 7.66 -11.63
C ARG A 346 -13.15 6.95 -11.38
N TYR A 347 -13.19 5.66 -11.02
CA TYR A 347 -12.01 4.85 -10.68
C TYR A 347 -11.51 4.00 -11.84
N LEU A 348 -12.38 3.66 -12.78
CA LEU A 348 -12.00 3.00 -14.03
C LEU A 348 -11.59 4.04 -15.07
N SER A 349 -10.52 3.77 -15.82
CA SER A 349 -10.11 4.64 -16.92
C SER A 349 -11.26 4.81 -17.92
N SER A 350 -11.59 6.05 -18.27
CA SER A 350 -12.58 6.40 -19.28
C SER A 350 -12.22 5.72 -20.61
N GLY A 351 -13.16 4.98 -21.23
CA GLY A 351 -12.98 4.42 -22.59
C GLY A 351 -13.48 3.00 -22.89
N GLY A 352 -14.25 2.34 -22.02
CA GLY A 352 -14.81 1.00 -22.28
C GLY A 352 -13.78 -0.14 -22.26
N ASP A 353 -14.20 -1.33 -21.84
CA ASP A 353 -13.28 -2.46 -21.65
C ASP A 353 -12.86 -3.07 -22.99
N PRO A 354 -11.56 -3.37 -23.17
CA PRO A 354 -11.12 -4.05 -24.38
C PRO A 354 -11.82 -5.38 -24.61
N SER A 355 -12.21 -5.63 -25.86
CA SER A 355 -12.83 -6.90 -26.23
C SER A 355 -11.78 -8.03 -26.33
N PRO A 356 -12.18 -9.31 -26.17
CA PRO A 356 -11.34 -10.47 -26.50
C PRO A 356 -10.69 -10.37 -27.89
N ASP A 357 -11.41 -9.83 -28.88
CA ASP A 357 -10.88 -9.65 -30.23
C ASP A 357 -9.71 -8.65 -30.28
N GLN A 358 -9.77 -7.57 -29.50
CA GLN A 358 -8.68 -6.60 -29.40
C GLN A 358 -7.44 -7.21 -28.73
N PHE A 359 -7.62 -8.04 -27.70
CA PHE A 359 -6.52 -8.81 -27.11
C PHE A 359 -5.91 -9.77 -28.13
N ALA A 360 -6.75 -10.53 -28.83
CA ALA A 360 -6.31 -11.50 -29.83
C ALA A 360 -5.58 -10.83 -31.01
N ALA A 361 -6.08 -9.69 -31.49
CA ALA A 361 -5.45 -8.92 -32.56
C ALA A 361 -4.03 -8.48 -32.20
N LEU A 362 -3.81 -7.99 -30.97
CA LEU A 362 -2.49 -7.57 -30.51
C LEU A 362 -1.51 -8.74 -30.45
N VAL A 363 -1.93 -9.89 -29.91
CA VAL A 363 -1.08 -11.09 -29.84
C VAL A 363 -0.73 -11.61 -31.23
N ARG A 364 -1.71 -11.70 -32.15
CA ARG A 364 -1.46 -12.11 -33.54
C ARG A 364 -0.46 -11.20 -34.22
N GLU A 365 -0.59 -9.89 -34.02
CA GLU A 365 0.30 -8.91 -34.63
C GLU A 365 1.74 -9.01 -34.10
N LEU A 366 1.93 -9.25 -32.80
CA LEU A 366 3.25 -9.49 -32.23
C LEU A 366 3.86 -10.82 -32.68
N ARG A 367 3.05 -11.88 -32.84
CA ARG A 367 3.53 -13.16 -33.42
C ARG A 367 3.96 -13.01 -34.88
N ARG A 368 3.25 -12.17 -35.65
CA ARG A 368 3.52 -11.92 -37.07
C ARG A 368 4.71 -10.98 -37.31
N SER A 369 4.77 -9.86 -36.60
CA SER A 369 5.75 -8.79 -36.81
C SER A 369 7.00 -8.89 -35.92
N GLY A 370 6.98 -9.83 -34.96
CA GLY A 370 8.01 -9.92 -33.93
C GLY A 370 7.90 -8.80 -32.88
N PRO A 371 8.95 -8.61 -32.05
CA PRO A 371 8.91 -7.62 -30.99
C PRO A 371 8.66 -6.20 -31.52
N SER A 372 7.77 -5.42 -30.92
CA SER A 372 7.41 -4.08 -31.40
C SER A 372 7.32 -3.06 -30.27
N ALA A 373 7.73 -1.81 -30.53
CA ALA A 373 7.41 -0.71 -29.62
C ALA A 373 5.90 -0.40 -29.65
N ARG A 374 5.38 0.20 -28.57
CA ARG A 374 3.95 0.51 -28.42
C ARG A 374 3.43 1.43 -29.53
N GLY A 375 4.17 2.48 -29.91
CA GLY A 375 3.74 3.42 -30.96
C GLY A 375 3.43 2.75 -32.31
N PRO A 376 4.43 2.10 -32.94
CA PRO A 376 4.22 1.38 -34.20
C PRO A 376 3.16 0.27 -34.11
N LEU A 377 3.05 -0.39 -32.95
CA LEU A 377 2.03 -1.42 -32.73
C LEU A 377 0.62 -0.82 -32.74
N GLY A 378 0.45 0.37 -32.14
CA GLY A 378 -0.81 1.11 -32.17
C GLY A 378 -1.21 1.54 -33.56
N GLU A 379 -0.29 2.08 -34.33
CA GLU A 379 -0.52 2.49 -35.72
C GLU A 379 -1.00 1.32 -36.59
N ARG A 380 -0.36 0.14 -36.49
CA ARG A 380 -0.75 -1.04 -37.26
C ARG A 380 -2.11 -1.63 -36.87
N LEU A 381 -2.50 -1.47 -35.61
CA LEU A 381 -3.77 -1.99 -35.09
C LEU A 381 -4.89 -0.95 -35.07
N GLY A 382 -4.62 0.30 -35.49
CA GLY A 382 -5.56 1.41 -35.36
C GLY A 382 -5.91 1.74 -33.90
N LEU A 383 -5.01 1.44 -32.96
CA LEU A 383 -5.23 1.63 -31.53
C LEU A 383 -4.50 2.88 -31.02
N SER A 384 -5.23 3.72 -30.29
CA SER A 384 -4.63 4.86 -29.61
C SER A 384 -3.65 4.41 -28.52
N ARG A 385 -2.74 5.32 -28.12
CA ARG A 385 -1.82 5.07 -26.99
C ARG A 385 -2.58 4.69 -25.70
N HIS A 386 -3.75 5.30 -25.49
CA HIS A 386 -4.63 5.00 -24.37
C HIS A 386 -5.21 3.58 -24.46
N ALA A 387 -5.71 3.18 -25.63
CA ALA A 387 -6.24 1.83 -25.84
C ALA A 387 -5.16 0.75 -25.63
N LEU A 388 -3.95 0.95 -26.15
CA LEU A 388 -2.82 0.06 -25.89
C LEU A 388 -2.47 -0.03 -24.40
N GLY A 389 -2.56 1.10 -23.69
CA GLY A 389 -2.37 1.14 -22.24
C GLY A 389 -3.35 0.26 -21.47
N ARG A 390 -4.55 0.02 -22.02
CA ARG A 390 -5.57 -0.89 -21.45
C ARG A 390 -5.42 -2.34 -21.89
N ILE A 391 -4.95 -2.59 -23.12
CA ILE A 391 -4.86 -3.93 -23.71
C ILE A 391 -3.59 -4.66 -23.27
N VAL A 392 -2.45 -3.96 -23.20
CA VAL A 392 -1.15 -4.58 -22.93
C VAL A 392 -1.05 -5.17 -21.51
N PRO A 393 -1.46 -4.48 -20.42
CA PRO A 393 -1.26 -5.02 -19.08
C PRO A 393 -2.00 -6.34 -18.81
N PRO A 394 -3.28 -6.53 -19.20
CA PRO A 394 -3.94 -7.83 -19.06
C PRO A 394 -3.26 -8.95 -19.85
N LEU A 395 -2.74 -8.65 -21.05
CA LEU A 395 -1.97 -9.63 -21.83
C LEU A 395 -0.64 -10.02 -21.18
N VAL A 396 0.02 -9.06 -20.53
CA VAL A 396 1.25 -9.34 -19.78
C VAL A 396 0.96 -10.23 -18.57
N ARG A 397 -0.07 -9.90 -17.79
CA ARG A 397 -0.50 -10.73 -16.65
C ARG A 397 -0.96 -12.13 -17.07
N ALA A 398 -1.64 -12.26 -18.20
CA ALA A 398 -2.04 -13.55 -18.74
C ALA A 398 -0.87 -14.34 -19.36
N GLY A 399 0.36 -13.82 -19.32
CA GLY A 399 1.52 -14.48 -19.91
C GLY A 399 1.48 -14.57 -21.43
N ALA A 400 0.63 -13.78 -22.10
CA ALA A 400 0.50 -13.77 -23.56
C ALA A 400 1.54 -12.85 -24.23
N VAL A 401 1.96 -11.80 -23.52
CA VAL A 401 2.93 -10.79 -23.97
C VAL A 401 3.95 -10.54 -22.87
N ARG A 402 5.20 -10.23 -23.24
CA ARG A 402 6.24 -9.80 -22.30
C ARG A 402 6.91 -8.52 -22.78
N GLU A 403 7.40 -7.72 -21.84
CA GLU A 403 8.30 -6.62 -22.17
C GLU A 403 9.72 -7.16 -22.41
N VAL A 404 10.38 -6.65 -23.44
CA VAL A 404 11.76 -6.97 -23.81
C VAL A 404 12.60 -5.69 -23.88
N ALA A 405 13.91 -5.85 -24.01
CA ALA A 405 14.87 -4.75 -24.03
C ALA A 405 14.41 -3.56 -24.90
N ARG A 406 14.67 -2.34 -24.40
CA ARG A 406 14.23 -1.06 -25.01
C ARG A 406 12.72 -0.83 -25.03
N ARG A 407 11.98 -1.33 -24.01
CA ARG A 407 10.52 -1.12 -23.83
C ARG A 407 9.68 -1.62 -25.03
N ARG A 408 10.14 -2.69 -25.69
CA ARG A 408 9.40 -3.36 -26.78
C ARG A 408 8.54 -4.47 -26.17
N LEU A 409 7.46 -4.81 -26.84
CA LEU A 409 6.58 -5.91 -26.48
C LEU A 409 6.84 -7.09 -27.40
N ALA A 410 6.90 -8.30 -26.87
CA ALA A 410 6.99 -9.53 -27.64
C ALA A 410 5.89 -10.50 -27.21
N ALA A 411 5.33 -11.25 -28.15
CA ALA A 411 4.48 -12.38 -27.78
C ALA A 411 5.31 -13.43 -27.04
N VAL A 412 4.72 -14.08 -26.04
CA VAL A 412 5.33 -15.24 -25.39
C VAL A 412 5.22 -16.42 -26.35
N ASP A 413 6.33 -17.16 -26.46
CA ASP A 413 6.39 -18.37 -27.28
C ASP A 413 5.68 -19.50 -26.53
N THR A 414 4.52 -19.91 -27.04
CA THR A 414 3.65 -20.91 -26.41
C THR A 414 2.73 -21.53 -27.45
N ASP A 415 2.52 -22.84 -27.33
CA ASP A 415 1.54 -23.60 -28.13
C ASP A 415 0.08 -23.21 -27.81
N THR A 416 -0.14 -22.38 -26.80
CA THR A 416 -1.48 -21.92 -26.43
C THR A 416 -2.12 -21.14 -27.58
N PRO A 417 -3.34 -21.51 -28.04
CA PRO A 417 -4.05 -20.78 -29.07
C PRO A 417 -4.32 -19.33 -28.66
N VAL A 418 -4.22 -18.39 -29.61
CA VAL A 418 -4.40 -16.95 -29.33
C VAL A 418 -5.78 -16.65 -28.73
N GLY A 419 -6.83 -17.39 -29.13
CA GLY A 419 -8.17 -17.26 -28.54
C GLY A 419 -8.15 -17.49 -27.03
N ARG A 420 -7.50 -18.57 -26.55
CA ARG A 420 -7.38 -18.86 -25.12
C ARG A 420 -6.53 -17.82 -24.37
N LEU A 421 -5.46 -17.32 -25.00
CA LEU A 421 -4.67 -16.22 -24.42
C LEU A 421 -5.48 -14.93 -24.28
N ALA A 422 -6.32 -14.62 -25.27
CA ALA A 422 -7.20 -13.45 -25.24
C ALA A 422 -8.32 -13.59 -24.20
N GLU A 423 -8.89 -14.78 -24.05
CA GLU A 423 -9.86 -15.09 -22.99
C GLU A 423 -9.24 -14.96 -21.60
N ALA A 424 -8.03 -15.51 -21.39
CA ALA A 424 -7.30 -15.36 -20.13
C ALA A 424 -7.00 -13.89 -19.79
N ALA A 425 -6.65 -13.09 -20.79
CA ALA A 425 -6.45 -11.64 -20.62
C ALA A 425 -7.75 -10.90 -20.30
N ALA A 426 -8.86 -11.25 -20.96
CA ALA A 426 -10.17 -10.69 -20.66
C ALA A 426 -10.64 -11.06 -19.24
N GLU A 427 -10.41 -12.31 -18.81
CA GLU A 427 -10.69 -12.76 -17.45
C GLU A 427 -9.79 -12.06 -16.42
N SER A 428 -8.50 -11.87 -16.71
CA SER A 428 -7.59 -11.05 -15.87
C SER A 428 -8.10 -9.62 -15.71
N LEU A 429 -8.61 -9.00 -16.78
CA LEU A 429 -9.20 -7.67 -16.72
C LEU A 429 -10.49 -7.63 -15.88
N ARG A 430 -11.41 -8.59 -16.10
CA ARG A 430 -12.66 -8.70 -15.34
C ARG A 430 -12.40 -8.86 -13.86
N ARG A 431 -11.52 -9.79 -13.48
CA ARG A 431 -11.07 -9.97 -12.09
C ARG A 431 -10.58 -8.64 -11.53
N ARG A 432 -9.70 -7.93 -12.23
CA ARG A 432 -9.19 -6.62 -11.76
C ARG A 432 -10.31 -5.59 -11.54
N HIS A 433 -11.29 -5.51 -12.43
CA HIS A 433 -12.43 -4.59 -12.24
C HIS A 433 -13.30 -4.97 -11.05
N GLU A 434 -13.49 -6.26 -10.79
CA GLU A 434 -14.17 -6.74 -9.59
C GLU A 434 -13.41 -6.37 -8.32
N LEU A 435 -12.08 -6.55 -8.30
CA LEU A 435 -11.23 -6.15 -7.17
C LEU A 435 -11.33 -4.63 -6.91
N GLN A 436 -11.22 -3.80 -7.95
CA GLN A 436 -11.33 -2.34 -7.82
C GLN A 436 -12.73 -1.92 -7.33
N ARG A 437 -13.78 -2.54 -7.85
CA ARG A 437 -15.15 -2.31 -7.39
C ARG A 437 -15.31 -2.67 -5.92
N SER A 438 -14.70 -3.77 -5.48
CA SER A 438 -14.75 -4.20 -4.08
C SER A 438 -14.09 -3.18 -3.15
N ARG A 439 -12.94 -2.57 -3.53
CA ARG A 439 -12.28 -1.55 -2.71
C ARG A 439 -13.09 -0.27 -2.58
N VAL A 440 -13.62 0.23 -3.69
CA VAL A 440 -14.46 1.44 -3.71
C VAL A 440 -15.70 1.22 -2.85
N GLU A 441 -16.29 0.03 -2.93
CA GLU A 441 -17.44 -0.35 -2.11
C GLU A 441 -17.08 -0.42 -0.62
N THR A 442 -15.89 -0.93 -0.27
CA THR A 442 -15.41 -0.92 1.12
C THR A 442 -15.23 0.51 1.64
N MET A 443 -14.62 1.38 0.83
CA MET A 443 -14.44 2.80 1.18
C MET A 443 -15.77 3.53 1.31
N ARG A 444 -16.75 3.21 0.45
CA ARG A 444 -18.11 3.72 0.53
C ARG A 444 -18.76 3.34 1.86
N ARG A 445 -18.65 2.09 2.28
CA ARG A 445 -19.20 1.61 3.55
C ARG A 445 -18.57 2.31 4.74
N TYR A 446 -17.25 2.51 4.72
CA TYR A 446 -16.60 3.32 5.75
C TYR A 446 -17.16 4.76 5.79
N ALA A 447 -17.39 5.38 4.63
CA ALA A 447 -17.96 6.73 4.58
C ALA A 447 -19.40 6.78 5.13
N GLU A 448 -20.23 5.81 4.76
CA GLU A 448 -21.66 5.73 5.09
C GLU A 448 -21.94 5.15 6.48
N THR A 449 -20.93 4.58 7.16
CA THR A 449 -21.15 3.93 8.47
C THR A 449 -21.72 4.89 9.52
N THR A 450 -22.63 4.36 10.33
CA THR A 450 -23.21 5.03 11.50
C THR A 450 -22.48 4.70 12.81
N ASP A 451 -21.59 3.71 12.77
CA ASP A 451 -20.85 3.22 13.93
C ASP A 451 -19.57 4.07 14.22
N CYS A 452 -18.87 3.80 15.32
CA CYS A 452 -17.56 4.38 15.60
C CYS A 452 -16.60 4.20 14.41
N ARG A 453 -16.31 5.30 13.70
CA ARG A 453 -15.44 5.28 12.51
C ARG A 453 -14.08 4.63 12.76
N ARG A 454 -13.46 4.96 13.91
CA ARG A 454 -12.14 4.41 14.26
C ARG A 454 -12.22 2.90 14.44
N ARG A 455 -13.24 2.39 15.14
CA ARG A 455 -13.46 0.95 15.29
C ARG A 455 -13.60 0.28 13.93
N VAL A 456 -14.53 0.76 13.09
CA VAL A 456 -14.76 0.19 11.75
C VAL A 456 -13.48 0.21 10.90
N LEU A 457 -12.74 1.32 10.93
CA LEU A 457 -11.48 1.47 10.21
C LEU A 457 -10.41 0.47 10.66
N LEU A 458 -10.25 0.31 11.97
CA LEU A 458 -9.28 -0.63 12.56
C LEU A 458 -9.67 -2.09 12.30
N GLU A 459 -10.96 -2.42 12.41
CA GLU A 459 -11.48 -3.76 12.09
C GLU A 459 -11.27 -4.12 10.62
N MET A 460 -11.51 -3.18 9.69
CA MET A 460 -11.18 -3.36 8.27
C MET A 460 -9.67 -3.58 8.01
N LEU A 461 -8.81 -3.07 8.89
CA LEU A 461 -7.36 -3.30 8.89
C LEU A 461 -6.96 -4.55 9.69
N GLY A 462 -7.91 -5.26 10.30
CA GLY A 462 -7.69 -6.49 11.06
C GLY A 462 -7.28 -6.30 12.52
N GLU A 463 -7.50 -5.11 13.10
CA GLU A 463 -7.38 -4.88 14.54
C GLU A 463 -8.77 -4.89 15.20
N VAL A 464 -8.91 -5.64 16.29
CA VAL A 464 -10.17 -5.77 17.03
C VAL A 464 -10.28 -4.66 18.06
N ARG A 465 -11.44 -3.99 18.09
CA ARG A 465 -11.79 -2.95 19.08
C ARG A 465 -13.26 -3.09 19.49
N ASP A 466 -13.52 -3.32 20.77
CA ASP A 466 -14.90 -3.44 21.26
C ASP A 466 -15.50 -2.08 21.66
N GLU A 467 -14.68 -1.17 22.18
CA GLU A 467 -15.12 0.12 22.71
C GLU A 467 -15.17 1.23 21.62
N PRO A 468 -16.16 2.14 21.67
CA PRO A 468 -16.14 3.38 20.89
C PRO A 468 -14.91 4.24 21.20
N CYS A 469 -14.41 5.00 20.21
CA CYS A 469 -13.16 5.74 20.39
C CYS A 469 -13.30 7.10 21.10
N GLY A 470 -14.53 7.64 21.19
CA GLY A 470 -14.77 8.98 21.75
C GLY A 470 -14.13 10.14 20.96
N ARG A 471 -13.62 9.90 19.74
CA ARG A 471 -12.87 10.88 18.95
C ARG A 471 -13.15 10.78 17.45
N CYS A 472 -14.41 10.57 17.10
CA CYS A 472 -14.90 10.66 15.73
C CYS A 472 -16.29 11.28 15.70
N ASP A 473 -16.68 11.82 14.56
CA ASP A 473 -17.98 12.47 14.34
C ASP A 473 -19.19 11.60 14.75
N ASN A 474 -19.13 10.27 14.59
CA ASN A 474 -20.20 9.37 15.03
C ASN A 474 -20.23 9.20 16.57
N CYS A 475 -19.07 9.19 17.23
CA CYS A 475 -19.02 9.23 18.70
C CYS A 475 -19.50 10.58 19.23
N ASP A 476 -19.10 11.69 18.60
CA ASP A 476 -19.52 13.05 18.98
C ASP A 476 -21.05 13.21 18.92
N ARG A 477 -21.70 12.52 17.98
CA ARG A 477 -23.16 12.49 17.81
C ARG A 477 -23.87 11.44 18.69
N GLY A 478 -23.15 10.68 19.50
CA GLY A 478 -23.72 9.64 20.36
C GLY A 478 -24.30 8.43 19.62
N ARG A 479 -23.85 8.17 18.38
CA ARG A 479 -24.35 7.05 17.54
C ARG A 479 -23.61 5.74 17.77
N ALA A 480 -22.42 5.78 18.35
CA ALA A 480 -21.60 4.60 18.58
C ALA A 480 -22.06 3.85 19.84
N HIS A 481 -22.17 2.52 19.75
CA HIS A 481 -22.53 1.63 20.86
C HIS A 481 -21.41 0.63 21.15
N GLU A 482 -21.29 0.15 22.39
CA GLU A 482 -20.40 -0.98 22.72
C GLU A 482 -20.85 -2.24 21.97
N ARG A 483 -19.91 -2.97 21.37
CA ARG A 483 -20.21 -4.25 20.72
C ARG A 483 -20.34 -5.37 21.74
N ARG A 484 -21.20 -6.35 21.44
CA ARG A 484 -21.38 -7.56 22.26
C ARG A 484 -20.45 -8.66 21.79
N ASP A 485 -20.05 -9.54 22.71
CA ASP A 485 -19.25 -10.71 22.40
C ASP A 485 -19.92 -11.63 21.37
N GLY A 486 -19.15 -12.09 20.38
CA GLY A 486 -19.60 -13.04 19.35
C GLY A 486 -20.31 -12.42 18.14
N GLU A 487 -20.38 -11.09 18.03
CA GLU A 487 -20.85 -10.45 16.80
C GLU A 487 -19.81 -10.59 15.67
N PRO A 488 -20.25 -10.84 14.41
CA PRO A 488 -19.35 -10.75 13.27
C PRO A 488 -18.69 -9.37 13.25
N ARG A 489 -17.41 -9.30 12.89
CA ARG A 489 -16.67 -8.03 12.81
C ARG A 489 -16.21 -7.76 11.38
N PRO A 490 -16.29 -6.52 10.87
CA PRO A 490 -15.62 -6.12 9.64
C PRO A 490 -14.18 -6.67 9.58
N GLY A 491 -13.76 -7.12 8.40
CA GLY A 491 -12.46 -7.76 8.19
C GLY A 491 -12.35 -9.21 8.64
N THR A 492 -13.35 -9.82 9.29
CA THR A 492 -13.25 -11.22 9.75
C THR A 492 -13.58 -12.22 8.64
N ARG A 493 -12.79 -13.30 8.49
CA ARG A 493 -13.13 -14.44 7.62
C ARG A 493 -14.25 -15.26 8.22
N VAL A 494 -15.25 -15.52 7.39
CA VAL A 494 -16.42 -16.31 7.73
C VAL A 494 -16.72 -17.31 6.63
N ARG A 495 -17.26 -18.46 7.00
CA ARG A 495 -17.77 -19.45 6.07
C ARG A 495 -19.29 -19.57 6.17
N HIS A 496 -19.95 -19.51 5.03
CA HIS A 496 -21.37 -19.80 4.86
C HIS A 496 -21.56 -21.13 4.14
N GLN A 497 -22.58 -21.90 4.53
CA GLN A 497 -22.82 -23.24 3.98
C GLN A 497 -23.08 -23.23 2.46
N GLU A 498 -23.74 -22.18 1.95
CA GLU A 498 -24.12 -22.07 0.54
C GLU A 498 -23.10 -21.31 -0.31
N TRP A 499 -22.42 -20.32 0.26
CA TRP A 499 -21.60 -19.36 -0.49
C TRP A 499 -20.10 -19.49 -0.23
N GLY A 500 -19.70 -20.47 0.58
CA GLY A 500 -18.31 -20.74 0.88
C GLY A 500 -17.69 -19.71 1.82
N SER A 501 -16.39 -19.51 1.67
CA SER A 501 -15.60 -18.57 2.47
C SER A 501 -15.79 -17.14 1.97
N GLY A 502 -15.76 -16.19 2.90
CA GLY A 502 -15.92 -14.78 2.62
C GLY A 502 -15.39 -13.93 3.75
N THR A 503 -15.28 -12.63 3.51
CA THR A 503 -14.84 -11.66 4.51
C THR A 503 -16.00 -10.77 4.88
N VAL A 504 -16.30 -10.65 6.17
CA VAL A 504 -17.27 -9.69 6.69
C VAL A 504 -16.77 -8.29 6.35
N GLN A 505 -17.64 -7.48 5.77
CA GLN A 505 -17.28 -6.16 5.27
C GLN A 505 -17.84 -5.07 6.18
N THR A 506 -19.08 -5.26 6.61
CA THR A 506 -19.81 -4.28 7.44
C THR A 506 -20.82 -5.00 8.30
N VAL A 507 -21.01 -4.47 9.50
CA VAL A 507 -21.98 -4.96 10.47
C VAL A 507 -22.65 -3.73 11.05
N GLU A 508 -23.90 -3.50 10.66
CA GLU A 508 -24.70 -2.32 10.98
C GLU A 508 -26.07 -2.79 11.49
N ASP A 509 -26.48 -2.28 12.65
CA ASP A 509 -27.77 -2.58 13.29
C ASP A 509 -28.11 -4.09 13.28
N ASP A 510 -28.99 -4.50 12.37
CA ASP A 510 -29.51 -5.86 12.19
C ASP A 510 -29.06 -6.54 10.89
N ILE A 511 -28.05 -6.01 10.21
CA ILE A 511 -27.47 -6.60 8.99
C ILE A 511 -25.95 -6.79 9.05
N VAL A 512 -25.49 -7.89 8.46
CA VAL A 512 -24.08 -8.15 8.17
C VAL A 512 -23.91 -8.33 6.67
N VAL A 513 -22.96 -7.59 6.08
CA VAL A 513 -22.61 -7.74 4.68
C VAL A 513 -21.30 -8.50 4.57
N VAL A 514 -21.30 -9.61 3.86
CA VAL A 514 -20.13 -10.47 3.61
C VAL A 514 -19.79 -10.44 2.13
N LEU A 515 -18.51 -10.31 1.80
CA LEU A 515 -17.98 -10.55 0.47
C LEU A 515 -17.49 -11.99 0.39
N PHE A 516 -18.24 -12.85 -0.29
CA PHE A 516 -17.86 -14.24 -0.51
C PHE A 516 -16.93 -14.36 -1.72
N ASP A 517 -15.91 -15.21 -1.60
CA ASP A 517 -14.81 -15.36 -2.57
C ASP A 517 -15.36 -15.69 -3.97
N ASP A 518 -16.32 -16.61 -4.05
CA ASP A 518 -16.91 -17.08 -5.31
C ASP A 518 -18.29 -16.48 -5.61
N SER A 519 -18.94 -15.88 -4.61
CA SER A 519 -20.37 -15.48 -4.69
C SER A 519 -20.61 -13.97 -4.60
N GLY A 520 -19.55 -13.18 -4.34
CA GLY A 520 -19.63 -11.73 -4.21
C GLY A 520 -20.37 -11.28 -2.94
N TYR A 521 -20.90 -10.06 -2.97
CA TYR A 521 -21.57 -9.48 -1.81
C TYR A 521 -22.91 -10.15 -1.48
N ARG A 522 -23.12 -10.39 -0.19
CA ARG A 522 -24.39 -10.86 0.39
C ARG A 522 -24.69 -10.07 1.66
N THR A 523 -25.89 -9.54 1.75
CA THR A 523 -26.42 -8.90 2.96
C THR A 523 -27.28 -9.92 3.69
N LEU A 524 -26.95 -10.19 4.95
CA LEU A 524 -27.63 -11.15 5.81
C LEU A 524 -28.19 -10.42 7.02
N SER A 525 -29.32 -10.88 7.52
CA SER A 525 -29.86 -10.39 8.79
C SER A 525 -29.01 -10.94 9.94
N LEU A 526 -28.45 -10.06 10.77
CA LEU A 526 -27.70 -10.40 11.99
C LEU A 526 -28.53 -11.31 12.93
N PRO A 527 -29.80 -10.99 13.25
CA PRO A 527 -30.66 -11.91 14.01
C PRO A 527 -30.70 -13.32 13.42
N VAL A 528 -30.86 -13.45 12.11
CA VAL A 528 -30.94 -14.77 11.44
C VAL A 528 -29.59 -15.48 11.43
N VAL A 529 -28.50 -14.74 11.18
CA VAL A 529 -27.13 -15.28 11.24
C VAL A 529 -26.83 -15.84 12.63
N ARG A 530 -27.28 -15.16 13.69
CA ARG A 530 -27.14 -15.59 15.09
C ARG A 530 -27.97 -16.84 15.37
N ASP A 531 -29.27 -16.76 15.11
CA ASP A 531 -30.22 -17.83 15.45
C ASP A 531 -29.91 -19.14 14.72
N ARG A 532 -29.46 -19.04 13.47
CA ARG A 532 -29.19 -20.20 12.62
C ARG A 532 -27.71 -20.53 12.45
N ARG A 533 -26.82 -19.78 13.10
CA ARG A 533 -25.35 -19.90 12.97
C ARG A 533 -24.91 -19.99 11.50
N LEU A 534 -25.43 -19.10 10.67
CA LEU A 534 -25.20 -19.14 9.21
C LEU A 534 -23.74 -18.84 8.84
N LEU A 535 -23.01 -18.16 9.72
CA LEU A 535 -21.60 -17.84 9.55
C LEU A 535 -20.80 -18.52 10.66
N SER A 536 -19.71 -19.18 10.27
CA SER A 536 -18.68 -19.69 11.19
C SER A 536 -17.37 -18.94 10.93
N THR A 537 -16.68 -18.51 11.98
CA THR A 537 -15.37 -17.85 11.85
C THR A 537 -14.34 -18.86 11.38
N GLU A 538 -13.51 -18.47 10.41
CA GLU A 538 -12.32 -19.23 10.03
C GLU A 538 -11.15 -18.65 10.84
N ASP A 539 -10.51 -19.49 11.67
CA ASP A 539 -9.34 -19.14 12.50
C ASP A 539 -8.06 -18.97 11.67
#